data_AF-A0AB35MVJ0-F1
#
_entry.id   AF-A0AB35MVJ0-F1
#
_cell.length_a   1.000
_cell.length_b   1.000
_cell.length_c   1.000
_cell.angle_alpha   90.00
_cell.angle_beta   90.00
_cell.angle_gamma   90.00
#
_symmetry.space_group_name_H-M   'P 1'
#
loop_
_entity.id
_entity.type
_entity.pdbx_description
1 polymer ?
#
loop_
_entity_poly.entity_id
_entity_poly.type
_entity_poly.pdbx_seq_one_letter_code
_entity_poly.pdbx_strand_id
1 'polypeptide(L)'
;MKSFKFLLSVSTSLAFWIFALFYFFSSSINTNTGLSMAPTFEGKYWTTVNGVRPGRYTPEHGDVIRFRHPPKHRSENITFRKRVIGIPGDTVTLKNGYLYINDNKMSHGVIKKEDGFVYIKEQIGNSKYNVRYLKEGSNILENSTTWHVPEGKLIVLGDNRDYSYDSTYESFGYVDINNVNGVYNKVLLNVANGNRKFNCSLTMATNYSPFHNAC
;
A
#
# COMPACT_ATOMS: atom_id res chain seq x y z
N MET A 1 19.49 -49.55 -22.90
CA MET A 1 18.87 -48.43 -23.66
C MET A 1 17.54 -47.94 -23.08
N LYS A 2 16.59 -48.81 -22.67
CA LYS A 2 15.30 -48.37 -22.11
C LYS A 2 15.42 -47.58 -20.78
N SER A 3 16.28 -48.04 -19.87
CA SER A 3 16.56 -47.36 -18.60
C SER A 3 17.19 -45.97 -18.77
N PHE A 4 18.11 -45.82 -19.73
CA PHE A 4 18.73 -44.53 -20.05
C PHE A 4 17.73 -43.53 -20.61
N LYS A 5 16.85 -43.95 -21.53
CA LYS A 5 15.76 -43.11 -22.07
C LYS A 5 14.77 -42.69 -20.96
N PHE A 6 14.50 -43.58 -20.01
CA PHE A 6 13.64 -43.28 -18.86
C PHE A 6 14.27 -42.25 -17.92
N LEU A 7 15.53 -42.43 -17.52
CA LEU A 7 16.25 -41.48 -16.66
C LEU A 7 16.37 -40.10 -17.31
N LEU A 8 16.65 -40.05 -18.61
CA LEU A 8 16.69 -38.80 -19.37
C LEU A 8 15.33 -38.10 -19.37
N SER A 9 14.22 -38.84 -19.55
CA SER A 9 12.87 -38.30 -19.53
C SER A 9 12.46 -37.76 -18.17
N VAL A 10 12.85 -38.42 -17.08
CA VAL A 10 12.55 -37.96 -15.71
C VAL A 10 13.35 -36.70 -15.41
N SER A 11 14.62 -36.66 -15.80
CA SER A 11 15.50 -35.50 -15.60
C SER A 11 15.00 -34.26 -16.35
N THR A 12 14.61 -34.40 -17.62
CA THR A 12 14.09 -33.28 -18.42
C THR A 12 12.75 -32.78 -17.89
N SER A 13 11.86 -33.67 -17.45
CA SER A 13 10.60 -33.29 -16.81
C SER A 13 10.83 -32.54 -15.50
N LEU A 14 11.75 -33.02 -14.66
CA LEU A 14 12.09 -32.35 -13.40
C LEU A 14 12.69 -30.97 -13.66
N ALA A 15 13.60 -30.84 -14.62
CA ALA A 15 14.19 -29.55 -14.99
C ALA A 15 13.13 -28.57 -15.53
N PHE A 16 12.17 -29.05 -16.33
CA PHE A 16 11.04 -28.24 -16.81
C PHE A 16 10.18 -27.74 -15.65
N TRP A 17 9.83 -28.59 -14.69
CA TRP A 17 9.03 -28.20 -13.53
C TRP A 17 9.78 -27.26 -12.59
N ILE A 18 11.08 -27.45 -12.39
CA ILE A 18 11.93 -26.51 -11.64
C ILE A 18 11.96 -25.16 -12.35
N PHE A 19 12.20 -25.13 -13.65
CA PHE A 19 12.22 -23.89 -14.44
C PHE A 19 10.86 -23.19 -14.41
N ALA A 20 9.76 -23.92 -14.62
CA ALA A 20 8.41 -23.38 -14.54
C ALA A 20 8.15 -22.79 -13.16
N LEU A 21 8.50 -23.50 -12.09
CA LEU A 21 8.35 -23.01 -10.72
C LEU A 21 9.17 -21.73 -10.50
N PHE A 22 10.45 -21.71 -10.86
CA PHE A 22 11.28 -20.50 -10.77
C PHE A 22 10.73 -19.34 -11.61
N TYR A 23 10.23 -19.61 -12.81
CA TYR A 23 9.65 -18.60 -13.69
C TYR A 23 8.36 -18.00 -13.12
N PHE A 24 7.44 -18.85 -12.63
CA PHE A 24 6.20 -18.40 -11.97
C PHE A 24 6.49 -17.64 -10.67
N PHE A 25 7.44 -18.10 -9.86
CA PHE A 25 7.85 -17.41 -8.63
C PHE A 25 8.54 -16.06 -8.92
N SER A 26 9.43 -16.00 -9.91
CA SER A 26 10.10 -14.76 -10.32
C SER A 26 9.10 -13.72 -10.82
N SER A 27 8.13 -14.14 -11.64
CA SER A 27 7.06 -13.29 -12.17
C SER A 27 6.12 -12.74 -11.09
N SER A 28 6.14 -13.32 -9.89
CA SER A 28 5.30 -12.91 -8.77
C SER A 28 5.97 -11.85 -7.87
N ILE A 29 7.23 -11.47 -8.15
CA ILE A 29 7.91 -10.39 -7.42
C ILE A 29 7.27 -9.06 -7.79
N ASN A 30 6.67 -8.39 -6.80
CA ASN A 30 6.12 -7.05 -6.98
C ASN A 30 7.18 -6.02 -6.61
N THR A 31 7.29 -4.97 -7.42
CA THR A 31 8.07 -3.79 -7.10
C THR A 31 7.12 -2.65 -6.78
N ASN A 32 7.33 -1.93 -5.68
CA ASN A 32 6.64 -0.65 -5.47
C ASN A 32 7.60 0.47 -5.84
N THR A 33 7.26 1.23 -6.87
CA THR A 33 8.00 2.44 -7.27
C THR A 33 7.60 3.66 -6.44
N GLY A 34 6.47 3.61 -5.72
CA GLY A 34 5.97 4.73 -4.91
C GLY A 34 6.20 4.55 -3.40
N LEU A 35 6.64 5.61 -2.73
CA LEU A 35 6.92 5.61 -1.29
C LEU A 35 5.68 5.67 -0.38
N SER A 36 4.48 5.91 -0.95
CA SER A 36 3.28 6.22 -0.15
C SER A 36 2.77 5.09 0.75
N MET A 37 3.14 3.84 0.47
CA MET A 37 2.74 2.66 1.26
C MET A 37 3.88 2.08 2.09
N ALA A 38 5.05 2.75 2.15
CA ALA A 38 6.11 2.37 3.06
C ALA A 38 5.68 2.62 4.53
N PRO A 39 6.09 1.80 5.51
CA PRO A 39 7.02 0.67 5.38
C PRO A 39 6.38 -0.64 4.91
N THR A 40 5.05 -0.73 4.80
CA THR A 40 4.35 -1.98 4.46
C THR A 40 4.73 -2.49 3.06
N PHE A 41 4.78 -1.58 2.07
CA PHE A 41 5.17 -1.89 0.69
C PHE A 41 6.32 -0.97 0.27
N GLU A 42 7.54 -1.34 0.64
CA GLU A 42 8.78 -0.65 0.30
C GLU A 42 9.75 -1.60 -0.42
N GLY A 43 10.43 -1.11 -1.45
CA GLY A 43 11.38 -1.92 -2.23
C GLY A 43 10.73 -3.03 -3.05
N LYS A 44 11.31 -4.23 -2.99
CA LYS A 44 10.82 -5.44 -3.68
C LYS A 44 10.24 -6.42 -2.68
N TYR A 45 8.99 -6.81 -2.87
CA TYR A 45 8.27 -7.69 -1.97
C TYR A 45 7.42 -8.69 -2.74
N TRP A 46 7.10 -9.78 -2.05
CA TRP A 46 6.18 -10.79 -2.50
C TRP A 46 4.84 -10.61 -1.78
N THR A 47 3.78 -10.34 -2.54
CA THR A 47 2.41 -10.22 -2.06
C THR A 47 1.49 -10.83 -3.09
N THR A 48 0.41 -11.45 -2.63
CA THR A 48 -0.66 -11.91 -3.51
C THR A 48 -1.72 -10.81 -3.60
N VAL A 49 -2.24 -10.60 -4.80
CA VAL A 49 -3.31 -9.64 -5.06
C VAL A 49 -4.52 -10.41 -5.55
N ASN A 50 -5.59 -10.38 -4.78
CA ASN A 50 -6.86 -10.94 -5.20
C ASN A 50 -7.54 -9.91 -6.10
N GLY A 51 -7.75 -10.27 -7.37
CA GLY A 51 -8.51 -9.44 -8.29
C GLY A 51 -9.96 -9.38 -7.84
N VAL A 52 -10.52 -8.17 -7.79
CA VAL A 52 -11.93 -7.96 -7.44
C VAL A 52 -12.65 -7.38 -8.65
N ARG A 53 -13.82 -7.93 -8.99
CA ARG A 53 -14.68 -7.36 -10.03
C ARG A 53 -15.23 -6.02 -9.52
N PRO A 54 -15.20 -4.94 -10.32
CA PRO A 54 -15.81 -3.66 -9.94
C PRO A 54 -17.23 -3.85 -9.39
N GLY A 55 -17.54 -3.22 -8.26
CA GLY A 55 -18.82 -3.32 -7.57
C GLY A 55 -19.09 -4.63 -6.83
N ARG A 56 -18.11 -5.53 -6.72
CA ARG A 56 -18.18 -6.76 -5.90
C ARG A 56 -17.24 -6.73 -4.69
N TYR A 57 -16.63 -5.58 -4.44
CA TYR A 57 -15.77 -5.40 -3.28
C TYR A 57 -16.61 -5.18 -2.01
N THR A 58 -16.42 -6.04 -1.02
CA THR A 58 -16.94 -5.84 0.33
C THR A 58 -15.82 -5.21 1.16
N PRO A 59 -15.94 -3.92 1.54
CA PRO A 59 -14.85 -3.24 2.21
C PRO A 59 -14.64 -3.75 3.63
N GLU A 60 -13.40 -4.09 3.94
CA GLU A 60 -12.98 -4.41 5.30
C GLU A 60 -11.95 -3.38 5.81
N HIS A 61 -12.06 -3.05 7.08
CA HIS A 61 -11.10 -2.19 7.76
C HIS A 61 -9.68 -2.74 7.65
N GLY A 62 -8.75 -1.88 7.22
CA GLY A 62 -7.34 -2.21 7.15
C GLY A 62 -6.94 -2.98 5.89
N ASP A 63 -7.86 -3.27 4.97
CA ASP A 63 -7.54 -3.79 3.63
C ASP A 63 -6.58 -2.85 2.92
N VAL A 64 -5.62 -3.40 2.17
CA VAL A 64 -4.87 -2.60 1.20
C VAL A 64 -5.42 -2.87 -0.16
N ILE A 65 -5.93 -1.83 -0.82
CA ILE A 65 -6.67 -1.96 -2.06
C ILE A 65 -5.95 -1.35 -3.25
N ARG A 66 -6.20 -1.91 -4.43
CA ARG A 66 -5.92 -1.33 -5.74
C ARG A 66 -7.22 -0.79 -6.32
N PHE A 67 -7.21 0.47 -6.74
CA PHE A 67 -8.39 1.12 -7.30
C PHE A 67 -7.98 2.18 -8.31
N ARG A 68 -8.93 2.56 -9.17
CA ARG A 68 -8.77 3.71 -10.07
C ARG A 68 -9.42 4.93 -9.45
N HIS A 69 -8.74 6.06 -9.46
CA HIS A 69 -9.29 7.30 -8.92
C HIS A 69 -8.91 8.46 -9.82
N PRO A 70 -9.88 9.17 -10.43
CA PRO A 70 -9.56 10.36 -11.21
C PRO A 70 -9.28 11.52 -10.24
N PRO A 71 -8.07 12.10 -10.21
CA PRO A 71 -7.86 13.37 -9.52
C PRO A 71 -8.73 14.44 -10.20
N LYS A 72 -9.32 15.38 -9.44
CA LYS A 72 -10.22 16.44 -9.96
C LYS A 72 -9.67 17.24 -11.16
N HIS A 73 -8.37 17.17 -11.45
CA HIS A 73 -7.69 17.90 -12.53
C HIS A 73 -6.91 17.01 -13.52
N ARG A 74 -7.15 15.69 -13.55
CA ARG A 74 -6.54 14.79 -14.56
C ARG A 74 -7.56 13.83 -15.14
N SER A 75 -7.57 13.72 -16.47
CA SER A 75 -8.40 12.80 -17.24
C SER A 75 -7.88 11.35 -17.24
N GLU A 76 -6.69 11.11 -16.68
CA GLU A 76 -6.08 9.78 -16.63
C GLU A 76 -6.55 9.00 -15.40
N ASN A 77 -7.03 7.77 -15.65
CA ASN A 77 -7.36 6.80 -14.61
C ASN A 77 -6.08 6.24 -13.98
N ILE A 78 -5.49 6.99 -13.06
CA ILE A 78 -4.33 6.56 -12.29
C ILE A 78 -4.75 5.44 -11.32
N THR A 79 -3.96 4.37 -11.29
CA THR A 79 -4.16 3.28 -10.35
C THR A 79 -3.42 3.59 -9.05
N PHE A 80 -4.16 3.60 -7.94
CA PHE A 80 -3.63 3.86 -6.61
C PHE A 80 -3.58 2.57 -5.79
N ARG A 81 -2.69 2.59 -4.80
CA ARG A 81 -2.64 1.61 -3.72
C ARG A 81 -2.68 2.34 -2.39
N LYS A 82 -3.71 2.08 -1.59
CA LYS A 82 -3.92 2.69 -0.28
C LYS A 82 -4.58 1.70 0.67
N ARG A 83 -4.50 1.98 1.96
CA ARG A 83 -5.20 1.22 2.99
C ARG A 83 -6.58 1.80 3.23
N VAL A 84 -7.60 0.95 3.32
CA VAL A 84 -8.95 1.31 3.74
C VAL A 84 -8.92 1.59 5.24
N ILE A 85 -9.24 2.82 5.60
CA ILE A 85 -9.28 3.29 6.98
C ILE A 85 -10.71 3.47 7.45
N GLY A 86 -11.56 4.09 6.64
CA GLY A 86 -12.97 4.26 6.94
C GLY A 86 -13.86 3.64 5.87
N ILE A 87 -14.90 2.95 6.31
CA ILE A 87 -15.96 2.36 5.48
C ILE A 87 -17.29 3.09 5.73
N PRO A 88 -18.34 2.88 4.91
CA PRO A 88 -19.61 3.59 5.08
C PRO A 88 -20.13 3.56 6.52
N GLY A 89 -20.54 4.73 7.02
CA GLY A 89 -21.04 4.93 8.38
C GLY A 89 -19.97 5.30 9.41
N ASP A 90 -18.68 5.14 9.11
CA ASP A 90 -17.62 5.50 10.05
C ASP A 90 -17.46 7.01 10.23
N THR A 91 -17.03 7.38 11.42
CA THR A 91 -16.38 8.67 11.70
C THR A 91 -14.89 8.44 11.91
N VAL A 92 -14.08 8.91 10.97
CA VAL A 92 -12.62 8.80 11.01
C VAL A 92 -12.03 10.13 11.45
N THR A 93 -11.22 10.12 12.51
CA THR A 93 -10.50 11.31 12.96
C THR A 93 -9.00 11.05 12.96
N LEU A 94 -8.24 11.91 12.30
CA LEU A 94 -6.78 11.95 12.40
C LEU A 94 -6.40 13.20 13.19
N LYS A 95 -5.92 13.00 14.42
CA LYS A 95 -5.59 14.09 15.34
C LYS A 95 -4.21 13.86 15.93
N ASN A 96 -3.33 14.83 15.73
CA ASN A 96 -1.96 14.82 16.24
C ASN A 96 -1.18 13.54 15.85
N GLY A 97 -1.32 13.10 14.60
CA GLY A 97 -0.73 11.84 14.12
C GLY A 97 -1.37 10.55 14.62
N TYR A 98 -2.40 10.62 15.46
CA TYR A 98 -3.13 9.46 15.97
C TYR A 98 -4.46 9.30 15.22
N LEU A 99 -4.71 8.08 14.77
CA LEU A 99 -5.92 7.69 14.08
C LEU A 99 -6.98 7.20 15.08
N TYR A 100 -8.20 7.66 14.89
CA TYR A 100 -9.39 7.26 15.62
C TYR A 100 -10.49 6.87 14.62
N ILE A 101 -11.25 5.81 14.93
CA ILE A 101 -12.43 5.39 14.17
C ILE A 101 -13.57 5.21 15.17
N ASN A 102 -14.66 5.93 14.96
CA ASN A 102 -15.81 5.98 15.88
C ASN A 102 -15.35 6.23 17.32
N ASP A 103 -14.51 7.27 17.49
CA ASP A 103 -13.86 7.70 18.74
C ASP A 103 -12.88 6.69 19.39
N ASN A 104 -12.73 5.49 18.85
CA ASN A 104 -11.77 4.50 19.33
C ASN A 104 -10.39 4.76 18.73
N LYS A 105 -9.36 4.81 19.58
CA LYS A 105 -7.97 5.04 19.15
C LYS A 105 -7.39 3.78 18.49
N MET A 106 -6.98 3.90 17.24
CA MET A 106 -6.40 2.80 16.46
C MET A 106 -4.86 2.76 16.54
N SER A 107 -4.22 3.88 16.86
CA SER A 107 -2.76 3.94 16.97
C SER A 107 -2.26 3.67 18.39
N HIS A 108 -1.34 2.72 18.52
CA HIS A 108 -0.89 2.10 19.77
C HIS A 108 0.48 2.63 20.26
N GLY A 109 0.92 3.78 19.74
CA GLY A 109 2.14 4.46 20.18
C GLY A 109 3.32 4.37 19.21
N VAL A 110 4.36 5.15 19.50
CA VAL A 110 5.59 5.23 18.70
C VAL A 110 6.44 3.98 18.96
N ILE A 111 6.79 3.26 17.90
CA ILE A 111 7.63 2.07 17.96
C ILE A 111 9.11 2.45 17.92
N LYS A 112 9.47 3.35 16.99
CA LYS A 112 10.86 3.78 16.76
C LYS A 112 10.90 5.13 16.04
N LYS A 113 12.04 5.80 16.15
CA LYS A 113 12.37 7.03 15.44
C LYS A 113 13.73 6.85 14.77
N GLU A 114 13.77 6.77 13.45
CA GLU A 114 15.00 6.53 12.69
C GLU A 114 14.86 7.08 11.27
N ASP A 115 15.99 7.36 10.62
CA ASP A 115 16.06 7.84 9.23
C ASP A 115 15.16 9.05 8.92
N GLY A 116 14.96 9.93 9.90
CA GLY A 116 14.08 11.11 9.75
C GLY A 116 12.58 10.82 9.88
N PHE A 117 12.19 9.60 10.25
CA PHE A 117 10.80 9.19 10.42
C PHE A 117 10.46 8.79 11.85
N VAL A 118 9.19 8.96 12.21
CA VAL A 118 8.54 8.43 13.41
C VAL A 118 7.61 7.31 12.99
N TYR A 119 7.82 6.10 13.51
CA TYR A 119 7.00 4.94 13.20
C TYR A 119 5.97 4.72 14.31
N ILE A 120 4.70 4.59 13.92
CA ILE A 120 3.58 4.36 14.85
C ILE A 120 2.92 3.03 14.49
N LYS A 121 2.61 2.22 15.50
CA LYS A 121 1.84 0.99 15.31
C LYS A 121 0.37 1.30 15.25
N GLU A 122 -0.33 0.75 14.27
CA GLU A 122 -1.78 0.84 14.16
C GLU A 122 -2.40 -0.55 14.08
N GLN A 123 -3.61 -0.65 14.61
CA GLN A 123 -4.44 -1.83 14.46
C GLN A 123 -5.86 -1.39 14.15
N ILE A 124 -6.41 -1.91 13.05
CA ILE A 124 -7.80 -1.70 12.67
C ILE A 124 -8.37 -3.05 12.24
N GLY A 125 -9.48 -3.45 12.85
CA GLY A 125 -10.00 -4.82 12.71
C GLY A 125 -8.92 -5.85 13.04
N ASN A 126 -8.69 -6.79 12.13
CA ASN A 126 -7.65 -7.81 12.24
C ASN A 126 -6.28 -7.38 11.67
N SER A 127 -6.20 -6.18 11.09
CA SER A 127 -5.00 -5.69 10.43
C SER A 127 -4.11 -4.95 11.43
N LYS A 128 -2.86 -5.42 11.59
CA LYS A 128 -1.80 -4.75 12.37
C LYS A 128 -0.70 -4.31 11.43
N TYR A 129 -0.36 -3.03 11.43
CA TYR A 129 0.61 -2.47 10.51
C TYR A 129 1.33 -1.27 11.14
N ASN A 130 2.41 -0.86 10.49
CA ASN A 130 3.17 0.31 10.91
C ASN A 130 2.92 1.42 9.90
N VAL A 131 2.70 2.62 10.41
CA VAL A 131 2.71 3.85 9.62
C VAL A 131 3.95 4.66 9.97
N ARG A 132 4.39 5.52 9.06
CA ARG A 132 5.47 6.46 9.33
C ARG A 132 5.08 7.89 8.99
N TYR A 133 5.62 8.79 9.79
CA TYR A 133 5.52 10.24 9.64
C TYR A 133 6.92 10.84 9.55
N LEU A 134 7.08 11.97 8.88
CA LEU A 134 8.28 12.78 9.00
C LEU A 134 8.45 13.26 10.44
N LYS A 135 9.68 13.15 10.96
CA LYS A 135 10.01 13.62 12.31
C LYS A 135 9.89 15.14 12.44
N GLU A 136 10.17 15.86 11.35
CA GLU A 136 10.14 17.32 11.26
C GLU A 136 9.37 17.73 10.00
N GLY A 137 8.54 18.77 10.10
CA GLY A 137 7.75 19.29 8.97
C GLY A 137 6.49 18.48 8.62
N SER A 138 6.07 17.54 9.47
CA SER A 138 4.81 16.83 9.27
C SER A 138 3.62 17.70 9.70
N ASN A 139 2.86 18.19 8.73
CA ASN A 139 1.61 18.91 8.98
C ASN A 139 0.55 18.02 9.63
N ILE A 140 0.65 16.70 9.48
CA ILE A 140 -0.35 15.76 10.00
C ILE A 140 -0.18 15.53 11.51
N LEU A 141 1.03 15.71 12.04
CA LEU A 141 1.31 15.60 13.48
C LEU A 141 0.73 16.76 14.30
N GLU A 142 0.38 17.87 13.66
CA GLU A 142 -0.09 19.09 14.34
C GLU A 142 -1.56 19.43 14.04
N ASN A 143 -2.15 18.80 13.02
CA ASN A 143 -3.52 19.04 12.61
C ASN A 143 -4.52 18.01 13.18
N SER A 144 -5.78 18.41 13.15
CA SER A 144 -6.92 17.55 13.47
C SER A 144 -7.95 17.63 12.34
N THR A 145 -8.23 16.49 11.71
CA THR A 145 -9.22 16.39 10.64
C THR A 145 -10.14 15.22 10.91
N THR A 146 -11.44 15.45 10.74
CA THR A 146 -12.50 14.44 10.90
C THR A 146 -13.27 14.30 9.60
N TRP A 147 -13.55 13.05 9.22
CA TRP A 147 -14.35 12.68 8.06
C TRP A 147 -15.50 11.77 8.50
N HIS A 148 -16.68 12.00 7.94
CA HIS A 148 -17.81 11.07 8.04
C HIS A 148 -17.94 10.36 6.70
N VAL A 149 -17.86 9.03 6.71
CA VAL A 149 -17.81 8.24 5.48
C VAL A 149 -19.23 7.99 4.98
N PRO A 150 -19.64 8.56 3.82
CA PRO A 150 -20.98 8.35 3.30
C PRO A 150 -21.11 6.96 2.65
N GLU A 151 -22.36 6.58 2.36
CA GLU A 151 -22.67 5.35 1.64
C GLU A 151 -21.93 5.24 0.30
N GLY A 152 -21.47 4.02 -0.02
CA GLY A 152 -20.73 3.74 -1.24
C GLY A 152 -19.31 4.31 -1.32
N LYS A 153 -18.82 4.97 -0.25
CA LYS A 153 -17.51 5.62 -0.22
C LYS A 153 -16.56 5.03 0.82
N LEU A 154 -15.27 5.31 0.63
CA LEU A 154 -14.18 4.91 1.50
C LEU A 154 -13.28 6.11 1.82
N ILE A 155 -12.73 6.13 3.03
CA ILE A 155 -11.54 6.89 3.37
C ILE A 155 -10.34 5.97 3.28
N VAL A 156 -9.35 6.36 2.48
CA VAL A 156 -8.14 5.58 2.28
C VAL A 156 -6.91 6.41 2.59
N LEU A 157 -5.93 5.82 3.27
CA LEU A 157 -4.66 6.47 3.61
C LEU A 157 -3.47 5.63 3.14
N GLY A 158 -2.36 6.30 2.86
CA GLY A 158 -1.07 5.64 2.72
C GLY A 158 -0.43 5.37 4.08
N ASP A 159 0.37 4.31 4.18
CA ASP A 159 1.11 4.01 5.41
C ASP A 159 2.28 5.00 5.63
N ASN A 160 2.75 5.67 4.56
CA ASN A 160 3.71 6.77 4.63
C ASN A 160 2.97 8.10 4.56
N ARG A 161 2.54 8.59 5.73
CA ARG A 161 1.46 9.57 5.87
C ARG A 161 1.79 10.90 5.22
N ASP A 162 3.03 11.38 5.35
CA ASP A 162 3.47 12.66 4.74
C ASP A 162 3.82 12.56 3.25
N TYR A 163 4.01 11.33 2.72
CA TYR A 163 4.35 11.10 1.31
C TYR A 163 3.23 10.39 0.55
N SER A 164 1.99 10.57 0.99
CA SER A 164 0.83 9.91 0.42
C SER A 164 -0.19 10.93 -0.07
N TYR A 165 -0.39 11.00 -1.38
CA TYR A 165 -1.57 11.64 -1.95
C TYR A 165 -2.77 10.69 -1.81
N ASP A 166 -3.67 11.00 -0.89
CA ASP A 166 -4.80 10.18 -0.45
C ASP A 166 -5.96 11.02 0.11
N SER A 167 -6.93 10.39 0.79
CA SER A 167 -8.15 11.06 1.27
C SER A 167 -7.93 12.22 2.25
N THR A 168 -6.71 12.42 2.75
CA THR A 168 -6.37 13.63 3.52
C THR A 168 -6.43 14.92 2.68
N TYR A 169 -6.25 14.82 1.36
CA TYR A 169 -6.30 15.95 0.44
C TYR A 169 -7.72 16.16 -0.07
N GLU A 170 -8.24 17.39 0.02
CA GLU A 170 -9.56 17.76 -0.51
C GLU A 170 -9.70 17.51 -2.03
N SER A 171 -8.59 17.63 -2.76
CA SER A 171 -8.54 17.35 -4.20
C SER A 171 -8.63 15.85 -4.52
N PHE A 172 -8.32 14.98 -3.56
CA PHE A 172 -8.44 13.53 -3.67
C PHE A 172 -9.80 13.06 -3.14
N GLY A 173 -10.16 13.43 -1.91
CA GLY A 173 -11.45 13.14 -1.29
C GLY A 173 -11.72 11.65 -1.03
N TYR A 174 -13.00 11.28 -1.06
CA TYR A 174 -13.44 9.91 -0.85
C TYR A 174 -13.24 9.03 -2.10
N VAL A 175 -12.98 7.75 -1.89
CA VAL A 175 -12.89 6.74 -2.96
C VAL A 175 -14.22 6.03 -3.11
N ASP A 176 -14.67 5.80 -4.34
CA ASP A 176 -15.85 4.99 -4.61
C ASP A 176 -15.54 3.49 -4.47
N ILE A 177 -16.34 2.76 -3.71
CA ILE A 177 -16.19 1.31 -3.51
C ILE A 177 -16.19 0.56 -4.84
N ASN A 178 -16.95 1.04 -5.83
CA ASN A 178 -17.06 0.37 -7.13
C ASN A 178 -15.78 0.48 -7.97
N ASN A 179 -14.89 1.42 -7.65
CA ASN A 179 -13.62 1.59 -8.35
C ASN A 179 -12.52 0.62 -7.87
N VAL A 180 -12.78 -0.13 -6.80
CA VAL A 180 -11.85 -1.12 -6.26
C VAL A 180 -11.78 -2.34 -7.17
N ASN A 181 -10.57 -2.68 -7.62
CA ASN A 181 -10.31 -3.76 -8.56
C ASN A 181 -9.23 -4.75 -8.09
N GLY A 182 -8.82 -4.65 -6.83
CA GLY A 182 -7.94 -5.63 -6.19
C GLY A 182 -7.73 -5.38 -4.71
N VAL A 183 -7.49 -6.44 -3.96
CA VAL A 183 -7.14 -6.41 -2.54
C VAL A 183 -5.81 -7.13 -2.38
N TYR A 184 -4.86 -6.47 -1.73
CA TYR A 184 -3.55 -7.02 -1.40
C TYR A 184 -3.67 -7.83 -0.11
N ASN A 185 -3.27 -9.09 -0.17
CA ASN A 185 -3.11 -9.90 1.03
C ASN A 185 -1.83 -9.51 1.78
N LYS A 186 -1.67 -10.09 2.98
CA LYS A 186 -0.46 -9.90 3.81
C LYS A 186 0.81 -10.11 2.98
N VAL A 187 1.78 -9.21 3.16
CA VAL A 187 3.13 -9.37 2.59
C VAL A 187 3.69 -10.70 3.07
N LEU A 188 4.01 -11.59 2.13
CA LEU A 188 4.48 -12.94 2.43
C LEU A 188 5.98 -12.94 2.70
N LEU A 189 6.75 -12.22 1.87
CA LEU A 189 8.21 -12.12 1.98
C LEU A 189 8.67 -10.74 1.49
N ASN A 190 9.50 -10.03 2.26
CA ASN A 190 10.27 -8.91 1.74
C ASN A 190 11.58 -9.46 1.16
N VAL A 191 11.79 -9.27 -0.14
CA VAL A 191 12.88 -9.94 -0.89
C VAL A 191 14.10 -9.03 -1.02
N ALA A 192 13.99 -7.75 -0.65
CA ALA A 192 15.08 -6.79 -0.74
C ALA A 192 15.09 -5.80 0.42
N ASN A 193 15.85 -6.13 1.48
CA ASN A 193 16.58 -5.12 2.26
C ASN A 193 17.90 -4.83 1.53
N GLY A 194 17.83 -4.28 0.33
CA GLY A 194 19.03 -3.76 -0.32
C GLY A 194 19.43 -2.48 0.39
N ASN A 195 20.67 -2.38 0.87
CA ASN A 195 21.30 -1.17 1.42
C ASN A 195 21.38 0.02 0.43
N ARG A 196 20.51 0.11 -0.58
CA ARG A 196 20.31 1.36 -1.30
C ARG A 196 19.42 2.24 -0.44
N LYS A 197 20.04 2.91 0.54
CA LYS A 197 19.55 4.21 1.00
C LYS A 197 19.35 5.04 -0.26
N PHE A 198 18.11 5.26 -0.66
CA PHE A 198 17.83 6.25 -1.69
C PHE A 198 18.18 7.59 -1.06
N ASN A 199 19.42 8.07 -1.27
CA ASN A 199 19.82 9.44 -1.00
C ASN A 199 19.11 10.35 -2.02
N CYS A 200 17.79 10.42 -1.96
CA CYS A 200 17.03 11.41 -2.69
C CYS A 200 17.04 12.67 -1.83
N SER A 201 17.88 13.63 -2.21
CA SER A 201 17.71 15.02 -1.77
C SER A 201 16.34 15.47 -2.31
N LEU A 202 15.37 15.56 -1.41
CA LEU A 202 14.02 16.01 -1.70
C LEU A 202 14.05 17.53 -1.85
N THR A 203 14.28 18.03 -3.06
CA THR A 203 13.76 19.36 -3.40
C THR A 203 12.24 19.25 -3.50
N MET A 204 11.53 20.15 -2.81
CA MET A 204 10.07 20.19 -2.74
C MET A 204 9.47 20.18 -4.16
N ALA A 205 9.08 19.00 -4.64
CA ALA A 205 8.48 18.84 -5.95
C ALA A 205 6.99 19.20 -5.83
N THR A 206 6.67 20.46 -6.08
CA THR A 206 5.31 20.97 -6.28
C THR A 206 4.62 20.40 -7.53
N ASN A 207 5.27 19.48 -8.27
CA ASN A 207 4.75 18.88 -9.49
C ASN A 207 4.88 17.35 -9.45
N TYR A 208 3.78 16.68 -9.12
CA TYR A 208 3.65 15.22 -9.13
C TYR A 208 3.55 14.70 -10.58
N SER A 209 4.67 14.30 -11.20
CA SER A 209 4.68 13.62 -12.50
C SER A 209 4.87 12.10 -12.31
N PRO A 210 3.88 11.26 -12.65
CA PRO A 210 3.95 9.81 -12.43
C PRO A 210 4.83 9.09 -13.46
N PHE A 211 5.35 9.80 -14.47
CA PHE A 211 6.17 9.23 -15.56
C PHE A 211 7.66 9.58 -15.47
N HIS A 212 8.07 10.37 -14.47
CA HIS A 212 9.49 10.63 -14.20
C HIS A 212 9.80 10.43 -12.72
N ASN A 213 9.70 9.17 -12.28
CA ASN A 213 10.44 8.71 -11.11
C ASN A 213 11.50 7.70 -11.58
N ALA A 214 12.33 8.16 -12.51
CA ALA A 214 13.69 7.69 -12.53
C ALA A 214 14.40 8.41 -11.37
N CYS A 215 15.27 7.69 -10.68
CA CYS A 215 16.49 8.36 -10.26
C CYS A 215 17.22 8.88 -11.50
#